data_AF-A0A661C4E2-F1
#
_entry.id   AF-A0A661C4E2-F1
#
_cell.length_a   1.000
_cell.length_b   1.000
_cell.length_c   1.000
_cell.angle_alpha   90.00
_cell.angle_beta   90.00
_cell.angle_gamma   90.00
#
_symmetry.space_group_name_H-M   'P 1'
#
loop_
_entity.id
_entity.type
_entity.pdbx_description
1 polymer ?
#
loop_
_entity_poly.entity_id
_entity_poly.type
_entity_poly.pdbx_seq_one_letter_code
_entity_poly.pdbx_strand_id
1 'polypeptide(L)'
;MTDAFPIMFGILFCMVFIWFYLCNKMFNILRTRHPEKYEAMGKPTLIMNNSLSNNISFIKFLFKREWRELNDDGAASLGKGMLVFFALYTVVFFSMFFSVPLGYAP
;
A
#
# COMPACT_ATOMS: atom_id res chain seq x y z
N MET A 1 20.59 18.06 -11.12
CA MET A 1 19.16 17.88 -10.76
C MET A 1 18.38 17.15 -11.85
N THR A 2 18.76 17.27 -13.11
CA THR A 2 18.16 16.55 -14.26
C THR A 2 18.12 15.03 -14.09
N ASP A 3 19.15 14.39 -13.52
CA ASP A 3 19.16 12.93 -13.33
C ASP A 3 18.36 12.45 -12.11
N ALA A 4 18.02 13.35 -11.17
CA ALA A 4 17.30 12.97 -9.96
C ALA A 4 15.85 12.56 -10.25
N PHE A 5 15.22 13.19 -11.23
CA PHE A 5 13.85 12.90 -11.63
C PHE A 5 13.65 11.46 -12.14
N PRO A 6 14.38 10.97 -13.18
CA PRO A 6 14.22 9.60 -13.66
C PRO A 6 14.59 8.57 -12.60
N ILE A 7 15.56 8.86 -11.71
CA ILE A 7 15.91 8.00 -10.58
C ILE A 7 14.73 7.90 -9.59
N MET A 8 14.18 9.04 -9.16
CA MET A 8 13.02 9.07 -8.26
C MET A 8 11.79 8.39 -8.87
N PHE A 9 11.54 8.63 -10.16
CA PHE A 9 10.48 7.96 -10.91
C PHE A 9 10.69 6.44 -10.90
N GLY A 10 11.90 5.96 -11.21
CA GLY A 10 12.24 4.54 -11.16
C GLY A 10 12.06 3.93 -9.78
N ILE A 11 12.44 4.64 -8.72
CA ILE A 11 12.21 4.22 -7.33
C ILE A 11 10.71 4.10 -7.03
N LEU A 12 9.92 5.14 -7.34
CA LEU A 12 8.46 5.13 -7.13
C LEU A 12 7.79 4.00 -7.92
N PHE A 13 8.20 3.78 -9.16
CA PHE A 13 7.70 2.69 -9.99
C PHE A 13 7.99 1.32 -9.35
N CYS A 14 9.23 1.08 -8.89
CA CYS A 14 9.58 -0.14 -8.16
C CYS A 14 8.77 -0.30 -6.86
N MET A 15 8.50 0.79 -6.14
CA MET A 15 7.70 0.77 -4.92
C MET A 15 6.26 0.30 -5.14
N VAL A 16 5.68 0.52 -6.32
CA VAL A 16 4.33 0.02 -6.66
C VAL A 16 4.30 -1.52 -6.67
N PHE A 17 5.32 -2.18 -7.22
CA PHE A 17 5.38 -3.66 -7.20
C PHE A 17 5.55 -4.19 -5.78
N ILE A 18 6.37 -3.51 -4.96
CA ILE A 18 6.52 -3.85 -3.54
C ILE A 18 5.18 -3.68 -2.81
N TRP A 19 4.44 -2.61 -3.09
CA TRP A 19 3.11 -2.38 -2.51
C TRP A 19 2.13 -3.52 -2.84
N PHE A 20 2.09 -3.96 -4.10
CA PHE A 20 1.26 -5.09 -4.49
C PHE A 20 1.69 -6.38 -3.78
N TYR A 21 2.98 -6.66 -3.70
CA TYR A 21 3.48 -7.80 -2.94
C TYR A 21 3.04 -7.75 -1.46
N LEU A 22 3.14 -6.60 -0.79
CA LEU A 22 2.72 -6.43 0.59
C LEU A 22 1.21 -6.63 0.78
N CYS A 23 0.40 -6.07 -0.14
CA CYS A 23 -1.04 -6.30 -0.17
C CYS A 23 -1.38 -7.78 -0.30
N ASN A 24 -0.75 -8.49 -1.25
CA ASN A 24 -0.95 -9.93 -1.41
C ASN A 24 -0.57 -10.72 -0.15
N LYS A 25 0.56 -10.35 0.48
CA LYS A 25 0.99 -10.95 1.74
C LYS A 25 -0.03 -10.74 2.85
N MET A 26 -0.59 -9.54 2.96
CA MET A 26 -1.64 -9.23 3.94
C MET A 26 -2.92 -10.00 3.66
N PHE A 27 -3.37 -10.05 2.39
CA PHE A 27 -4.51 -10.87 1.99
C PHE A 27 -4.31 -12.34 2.32
N ASN A 28 -3.10 -12.88 2.14
CA ASN A 28 -2.81 -14.26 2.48
C ASN A 28 -2.90 -14.51 3.99
N ILE A 29 -2.38 -13.61 4.83
CA ILE A 29 -2.53 -13.69 6.29
C ILE A 29 -4.01 -13.66 6.68
N LEU A 30 -4.77 -12.70 6.14
CA LEU A 30 -6.19 -12.56 6.42
C LEU A 30 -6.98 -13.80 5.97
N ARG A 31 -6.76 -14.28 4.75
CA ARG A 31 -7.44 -15.46 4.20
C ARG A 31 -7.15 -16.74 4.98
N THR A 32 -5.94 -16.90 5.50
CA THR A 32 -5.51 -18.14 6.18
C THR A 32 -5.77 -18.14 7.67
N ARG A 33 -5.70 -16.98 8.34
CA ARG A 33 -5.76 -16.87 9.80
C ARG A 33 -6.99 -16.10 10.30
N HIS A 34 -7.51 -15.17 9.50
CA HIS A 34 -8.66 -14.32 9.85
C HIS A 34 -9.73 -14.36 8.75
N PRO A 35 -10.18 -15.56 8.32
CA PRO A 35 -11.03 -15.71 7.14
C PRO A 35 -12.33 -14.91 7.27
N GLU A 36 -12.93 -14.84 8.47
CA GLU A 36 -14.13 -14.01 8.71
C GLU A 36 -13.91 -12.55 8.35
N LYS A 37 -12.75 -11.99 8.70
CA LYS A 37 -12.41 -10.60 8.37
C LYS A 37 -12.15 -10.43 6.87
N TYR A 38 -11.47 -11.41 6.25
CA TYR A 38 -11.20 -11.42 4.81
C TYR A 38 -12.49 -11.46 3.99
N GLU A 39 -13.44 -12.29 4.41
CA GLU A 39 -14.78 -12.43 3.83
C GLU A 39 -15.63 -11.17 4.04
N ALA A 40 -15.62 -10.59 5.24
CA ALA A 40 -16.33 -9.34 5.55
C ALA A 40 -15.84 -8.14 4.72
N MET A 41 -14.58 -8.16 4.27
CA MET A 41 -14.03 -7.16 3.34
C MET A 41 -14.34 -7.44 1.87
N GLY A 42 -15.11 -8.50 1.57
CA GLY A 42 -15.46 -8.87 0.20
C GLY A 42 -14.36 -9.63 -0.55
N LYS A 43 -13.48 -10.35 0.17
CA LYS A 43 -12.34 -11.11 -0.39
C LYS A 43 -11.47 -10.25 -1.33
N PRO A 44 -10.80 -9.20 -0.82
CA PRO A 44 -10.00 -8.32 -1.66
C PRO A 44 -8.90 -9.09 -2.41
N THR A 45 -8.69 -8.72 -3.67
CA THR A 45 -7.65 -9.28 -4.56
C THR A 45 -6.94 -8.16 -5.31
N LEU A 46 -5.70 -8.37 -5.73
CA LEU A 46 -4.95 -7.40 -6.53
C LEU A 46 -5.46 -7.23 -7.96
N ILE A 47 -6.15 -8.23 -8.52
CA ILE A 47 -6.61 -8.19 -9.91
C ILE A 47 -7.84 -7.29 -10.01
N MET A 48 -7.79 -6.37 -10.99
CA MET A 48 -8.71 -5.27 -11.27
C MET A 48 -10.17 -5.66 -11.58
N ASN A 49 -10.52 -6.95 -11.50
CA ASN A 49 -11.86 -7.45 -11.81
C ASN A 49 -12.79 -7.50 -10.57
N ASN A 50 -12.46 -6.73 -9.53
CA ASN A 50 -13.26 -6.59 -8.32
C ASN A 50 -13.73 -5.15 -8.14
N SER A 51 -14.94 -4.97 -7.62
CA SER A 51 -15.57 -3.66 -7.43
C SER A 51 -14.65 -2.73 -6.63
N LEU A 52 -14.62 -1.45 -7.00
CA LEU A 52 -13.91 -0.40 -6.26
C LEU A 52 -14.19 -0.44 -4.74
N SER A 53 -15.38 -0.94 -4.35
CA SER A 53 -15.81 -1.13 -2.96
C SER A 53 -14.90 -2.07 -2.14
N ASN A 54 -14.42 -3.18 -2.71
CA ASN A 54 -13.60 -4.16 -1.99
C ASN A 54 -12.20 -3.59 -1.70
N ASN A 55 -11.64 -2.85 -2.66
CA ASN A 55 -10.36 -2.16 -2.49
C ASN A 55 -10.49 -1.03 -1.46
N ILE A 56 -11.59 -0.26 -1.48
CA ILE A 56 -11.87 0.77 -0.47
C ILE A 56 -11.96 0.15 0.93
N SER A 57 -12.60 -1.02 1.08
CA SER A 57 -12.74 -1.70 2.36
C SER A 57 -11.39 -2.14 2.93
N PHE A 58 -10.50 -2.67 2.09
CA PHE A 58 -9.14 -3.01 2.53
C PHE A 58 -8.32 -1.78 2.94
N ILE A 59 -8.38 -0.70 2.14
CA ILE A 59 -7.71 0.56 2.49
C ILE A 59 -8.24 1.07 3.83
N LYS A 60 -9.56 1.08 4.03
CA LYS A 60 -10.18 1.47 5.30
C LYS A 60 -9.67 0.60 6.46
N PHE A 61 -9.65 -0.72 6.31
CA PHE A 61 -9.09 -1.66 7.29
C PHE A 61 -7.64 -1.31 7.66
N LEU A 62 -6.81 -1.04 6.66
CA LEU A 62 -5.39 -0.75 6.85
C LEU A 62 -5.17 0.56 7.61
N PHE A 63 -5.85 1.64 7.20
CA PHE A 63 -5.71 2.97 7.78
C PHE A 63 -6.39 3.10 9.15
N LYS A 64 -7.52 2.42 9.37
CA LYS A 64 -8.14 2.32 10.70
C LYS A 64 -7.36 1.47 11.68
N ARG A 65 -6.33 0.75 11.20
CA ARG A 65 -5.49 -0.13 12.01
C ARG A 65 -6.27 -1.28 12.66
N GLU A 66 -7.34 -1.73 12.00
CA GLU A 66 -8.16 -2.86 12.43
C GLU A 66 -7.33 -4.15 12.53
N TRP A 67 -6.17 -4.22 11.86
CA TRP A 67 -5.18 -5.29 12.02
C TRP A 67 -4.63 -5.43 13.46
N ARG A 68 -4.79 -4.41 14.32
CA ARG A 68 -4.41 -4.50 15.76
C ARG A 68 -5.39 -5.33 16.57
N GLU A 69 -6.65 -5.36 16.15
CA GLU A 69 -7.74 -6.04 16.86
C GLU A 69 -7.75 -7.55 16.57
N LEU A 70 -6.99 -7.99 15.56
CA LEU A 70 -6.87 -9.39 15.16
C LEU A 70 -5.99 -10.23 16.10
N ASN A 71 -5.30 -9.62 17.07
CA ASN A 71 -4.35 -10.30 17.98
C ASN A 71 -3.35 -11.22 17.25
N ASP A 72 -2.89 -10.81 16.06
CA ASP A 72 -1.92 -11.54 15.23
C ASP A 72 -0.69 -10.65 14.98
N ASP A 73 0.44 -11.05 15.54
CA ASP A 73 1.71 -10.32 15.45
C ASP A 73 2.22 -10.18 14.00
N GLY A 74 1.92 -11.17 13.15
CA GLY A 74 2.25 -11.15 11.72
C GLY A 74 1.41 -10.11 10.97
N ALA A 75 0.11 -10.06 11.24
CA ALA A 75 -0.77 -9.03 10.68
C ALA A 75 -0.40 -7.63 11.21
N ALA A 76 -0.06 -7.52 12.50
CA ALA A 76 0.26 -6.25 13.13
C ALA A 76 1.57 -5.64 12.64
N SER A 77 2.63 -6.46 12.55
CA SER A 77 3.93 -6.03 12.02
C SER A 77 3.82 -5.66 10.54
N LEU A 78 3.12 -6.47 9.74
CA LEU A 78 2.91 -6.19 8.32
C LEU A 78 2.07 -4.92 8.11
N GLY A 79 0.97 -4.75 8.85
CA GLY A 79 0.11 -3.57 8.76
C GLY A 79 0.84 -2.28 9.10
N LYS A 80 1.66 -2.30 10.17
CA LYS A 80 2.55 -1.18 10.51
C LYS A 80 3.55 -0.90 9.37
N GLY A 81 4.20 -1.94 8.84
CA GLY A 81 5.16 -1.82 7.74
C GLY A 81 4.52 -1.24 6.48
N MET A 82 3.31 -1.67 6.13
CA MET A 82 2.54 -1.13 5.00
C MET A 82 2.22 0.35 5.17
N LEU A 83 1.81 0.80 6.36
CA LEU A 83 1.55 2.22 6.62
C LEU A 83 2.83 3.07 6.54
N VAL A 84 3.95 2.58 7.07
CA VAL A 84 5.25 3.27 6.96
C VAL A 84 5.68 3.35 5.50
N PHE A 85 5.57 2.24 4.76
CA PHE A 85 5.90 2.19 3.34
C PHE A 85 5.04 3.16 2.52
N PHE A 86 3.73 3.21 2.79
CA PHE A 86 2.83 4.17 2.17
C PHE A 86 3.23 5.61 2.47
N ALA A 87 3.54 5.94 3.73
CA ALA A 87 4.00 7.28 4.11
C ALA A 87 5.30 7.67 3.39
N LEU A 88 6.27 6.76 3.30
CA LEU A 88 7.51 6.97 2.54
C LEU A 88 7.24 7.23 1.06
N TYR A 89 6.39 6.39 0.44
CA TYR A 89 5.96 6.59 -0.94
C TYR A 89 5.32 7.97 -1.12
N THR A 90 4.41 8.36 -0.25
CA THR A 90 3.72 9.67 -0.29
C THR A 90 4.71 10.84 -0.21
N VAL A 91 5.70 10.77 0.69
CA VAL A 91 6.74 11.80 0.80
C VAL A 91 7.55 11.91 -0.49
N VAL A 92 8.08 10.79 -1.00
CA VAL A 92 8.90 10.78 -2.22
C VAL A 92 8.07 11.23 -3.44
N PHE A 93 6.81 10.81 -3.53
CA PHE A 93 5.89 11.22 -4.58
C PHE A 93 5.66 12.73 -4.56
N PHE A 94 5.34 13.32 -3.40
CA PHE A 94 5.14 14.76 -3.31
C PHE A 94 6.42 15.56 -3.55
N SER A 95 7.58 15.07 -3.09
CA SER A 95 8.87 15.68 -3.43
C SER A 95 9.10 15.74 -4.94
N MET A 96 8.81 14.65 -5.66
CA MET A 96 8.89 14.60 -7.11
C MET A 96 7.82 15.50 -7.76
N PHE A 97 6.57 15.44 -7.30
CA PHE A 97 5.45 16.20 -7.83
C PHE A 97 5.70 17.72 -7.76
N PHE A 98 6.25 18.23 -6.65
CA PHE A 98 6.57 19.64 -6.51
C PHE A 98 7.86 20.05 -7.24
N SER A 99 8.76 19.11 -7.56
CA SER A 99 9.97 19.42 -8.33
C SER A 99 9.69 19.85 -9.77
N VAL A 100 8.59 19.37 -10.36
CA VAL A 100 8.15 19.68 -11.74
C VAL A 100 7.71 21.15 -11.89
N PRO A 101 6.70 21.67 -11.17
CA PRO A 101 6.25 23.06 -11.32
C PRO A 101 7.27 24.09 -10.83
N LEU A 102 8.22 23.71 -9.98
CA LEU A 102 9.31 24.59 -9.52
C LEU A 102 10.49 24.67 -10.50
N GLY A 103 10.44 23.95 -11.64
CA GLY A 103 11.49 23.98 -12.66
C GLY A 103 12.78 23.22 -12.28
N TYR A 104 12.73 22.38 -11.23
CA TYR A 104 13.85 21.53 -10.82
C TYR A 104 13.95 20.22 -11.61
N ALA A 105 12.90 19.88 -12.36
CA ALA A 105 12.84 18.76 -13.29
C ALA A 105 12.35 19.26 -14.67
N PRO A 106 12.92 18.73 -15.79
CA PRO A 106 12.48 19.07 -17.15
C PRO A 106 11.08 18.52 -17.49
#